data_AF-A0A7C5F189-F1
#
_entry.id   AF-A0A7C5F189-F1
#
_cell.length_a   1.000
_cell.length_b   1.000
_cell.length_c   1.000
_cell.angle_alpha   90.00
_cell.angle_beta   90.00
_cell.angle_gamma   90.00
#
_symmetry.space_group_name_H-M   'P 1'
#
loop_
_entity.id
_entity.type
_entity.pdbx_description
1 polymer ?
#
loop_
_entity_poly.entity_id
_entity_poly.type
_entity_poly.pdbx_seq_one_letter_code
_entity_poly.pdbx_strand_id
1 'polypeptide(L)'
;MSKTKGYLLLAALLCASVGLAQGMLAPAADPPAVDPSRAVEMRVNMLAKLLNLSDSQKATATAIFNEAQNASQSLRSNLLEARKTMTEAIKSNNIGAIDNLAATIGALSGQLEAIEGKAQAAFYAILTSEQRAIYDALPPGGLGGSGVGRGPGRAGGPGGFQSRPNN
;
A
#
# COMPACT_ATOMS: atom_id res chain seq x y z
N MET A 1 -35.57 -24.06 -57.54
CA MET A 1 -35.27 -25.02 -56.46
C MET A 1 -36.31 -24.88 -55.38
N SER A 2 -37.06 -25.95 -55.14
CA SER A 2 -38.20 -26.04 -54.21
C SER A 2 -37.72 -26.63 -52.87
N LYS A 3 -38.33 -26.24 -51.73
CA LYS A 3 -39.15 -27.14 -50.87
C LYS A 3 -39.43 -26.59 -49.45
N THR A 4 -40.73 -26.39 -49.20
CA THR A 4 -41.55 -26.81 -48.04
C THR A 4 -41.17 -26.46 -46.58
N LYS A 5 -42.09 -25.75 -45.90
CA LYS A 5 -42.26 -25.69 -44.44
C LYS A 5 -43.15 -26.85 -43.98
N GLY A 6 -42.81 -27.52 -42.87
CA GLY A 6 -43.65 -28.59 -42.29
C GLY A 6 -43.13 -29.17 -40.96
N TYR A 7 -43.69 -28.63 -39.87
CA TYR A 7 -44.06 -29.21 -38.56
C TYR A 7 -43.20 -30.18 -37.72
N LEU A 8 -43.22 -29.84 -36.41
CA LEU A 8 -43.37 -30.70 -35.21
C LEU A 8 -42.23 -31.65 -34.80
N LEU A 9 -41.63 -31.36 -33.63
CA LEU A 9 -41.74 -32.26 -32.46
C LEU A 9 -41.24 -31.59 -31.16
N LEU A 10 -42.13 -31.61 -30.16
CA LEU A 10 -41.85 -31.41 -28.75
C LEU A 10 -40.90 -32.51 -28.25
N ALA A 11 -39.91 -32.15 -27.44
CA ALA A 11 -39.35 -33.04 -26.42
C ALA A 11 -38.79 -32.20 -25.27
N ALA A 12 -39.63 -31.98 -24.26
CA ALA A 12 -39.19 -31.59 -22.93
C ALA A 12 -38.42 -32.78 -22.33
N LEU A 13 -37.17 -32.54 -21.90
CA LEU A 13 -36.42 -33.51 -21.13
C LEU A 13 -35.92 -32.82 -19.86
N LEU A 14 -36.68 -33.05 -18.79
CA LEU A 14 -36.21 -32.89 -17.42
C LEU A 14 -34.99 -33.80 -17.23
N CYS A 15 -33.84 -33.21 -16.93
CA CYS A 15 -32.75 -33.92 -16.26
C CYS A 15 -32.55 -33.27 -14.89
N ALA A 16 -33.18 -33.86 -13.88
CA ALA A 16 -32.78 -33.67 -12.49
C ALA A 16 -31.47 -34.45 -12.28
N SER A 17 -30.36 -33.73 -12.11
CA SER A 17 -29.13 -34.29 -11.55
C SER A 17 -28.86 -33.64 -10.20
N VAL A 18 -29.13 -34.39 -9.14
CA VAL A 18 -28.68 -34.10 -7.78
C VAL A 18 -27.17 -34.34 -7.75
N GLY A 19 -26.40 -33.25 -7.82
CA GLY A 19 -24.96 -33.24 -7.59
C GLY A 19 -24.66 -32.97 -6.11
N LEU A 20 -24.28 -34.02 -5.39
CA LEU A 20 -23.68 -33.95 -4.06
C LEU A 20 -22.36 -33.16 -4.09
N ALA A 21 -22.12 -32.40 -3.03
CA ALA A 21 -20.81 -32.01 -2.51
C ALA A 21 -19.89 -31.15 -3.41
N GLN A 22 -20.07 -29.84 -3.32
CA GLN A 22 -18.91 -28.94 -3.21
C GLN A 22 -19.13 -28.06 -1.98
N GLY A 23 -18.42 -28.38 -0.90
CA GLY A 23 -18.27 -27.48 0.23
C GLY A 23 -17.77 -26.15 -0.32
N MET A 24 -18.61 -25.13 -0.21
CA MET A 24 -18.25 -23.77 -0.52
C MET A 24 -17.05 -23.42 0.37
N LEU A 25 -15.84 -23.44 -0.20
CA LEU A 25 -14.79 -22.56 0.29
C LEU A 25 -15.34 -21.16 0.06
N ALA A 26 -15.94 -20.60 1.12
CA ALA A 26 -16.18 -19.18 1.17
C ALA A 26 -14.86 -18.48 0.85
N PRO A 27 -14.84 -17.46 -0.03
CA PRO A 27 -13.66 -16.61 -0.16
C PRO A 27 -13.31 -16.12 1.24
N ALA A 28 -12.04 -16.28 1.63
CA ALA A 28 -11.54 -15.70 2.86
C ALA A 28 -11.98 -14.24 2.87
N ALA A 29 -12.84 -13.86 3.81
CA ALA A 29 -13.24 -12.48 3.98
C ALA A 29 -11.95 -11.66 4.11
N ASP A 30 -11.77 -10.66 3.24
CA ASP A 30 -10.66 -9.73 3.36
C ASP A 30 -10.63 -9.23 4.81
N PRO A 31 -9.45 -9.21 5.48
CA PRO A 31 -9.36 -8.65 6.81
C PRO A 31 -9.95 -7.23 6.77
N PRO A 32 -10.74 -6.84 7.80
CA PRO A 32 -11.44 -5.56 7.78
C PRO A 32 -10.42 -4.46 7.50
N ALA A 33 -10.68 -3.68 6.45
CA ALA A 33 -9.88 -2.51 6.15
C ALA A 33 -9.80 -1.66 7.43
N VAL A 34 -8.58 -1.42 7.92
CA VAL A 34 -8.38 -0.55 9.08
C VAL A 34 -8.98 0.81 8.72
N ASP A 35 -9.98 1.24 9.50
CA ASP A 35 -10.60 2.54 9.33
C ASP A 35 -9.49 3.62 9.27
N PRO A 36 -9.42 4.43 8.20
CA PRO A 36 -8.42 5.48 8.05
C PRO A 36 -8.34 6.42 9.25
N SER A 37 -9.48 6.69 9.89
CA SER A 37 -9.54 7.53 11.09
C SER A 37 -8.86 6.85 12.28
N ARG A 38 -9.04 5.52 12.42
CA ARG A 38 -8.41 4.73 13.47
C ARG A 38 -6.88 4.73 13.35
N ALA A 39 -6.35 4.72 12.13
CA ALA A 39 -4.91 4.81 11.90
C ALA A 39 -4.33 6.16 12.40
N VAL A 40 -5.03 7.27 12.14
CA VAL A 40 -4.65 8.59 12.64
C VAL A 40 -4.70 8.65 14.16
N GLU A 41 -5.77 8.14 14.77
CA GLU A 41 -5.88 8.08 16.24
C GLU A 41 -4.72 7.30 16.87
N MET A 42 -4.37 6.13 16.33
CA MET A 42 -3.25 5.33 16.84
C MET A 42 -1.94 6.10 16.73
N ARG A 43 -1.69 6.78 15.61
CA ARG A 43 -0.52 7.64 15.42
C ARG A 43 -0.46 8.76 16.46
N VAL A 44 -1.56 9.50 16.64
CA VAL A 44 -1.63 10.60 17.61
C VAL A 44 -1.46 10.10 19.03
N ASN A 45 -2.07 8.97 19.40
CA ASN A 45 -1.93 8.38 20.72
C ASN A 45 -0.49 7.95 21.02
N MET A 46 0.22 7.41 20.03
CA MET A 46 1.63 7.05 20.15
C MET A 46 2.49 8.31 20.37
N LEU A 47 2.31 9.34 19.53
CA LEU A 47 3.03 10.61 19.67
C LEU A 47 2.71 11.32 21.00
N ALA A 48 1.46 11.28 21.43
CA ALA A 48 1.00 11.83 22.69
C ALA A 48 1.72 11.24 23.89
N LYS A 49 1.92 9.91 23.91
CA LYS A 49 2.64 9.21 24.98
C LYS A 49 4.13 9.52 24.97
N LEU A 50 4.74 9.61 23.78
CA LEU A 50 6.19 9.85 23.65
C LEU A 50 6.58 11.28 23.98
N LEU A 51 5.78 12.24 23.54
CA LEU A 51 6.09 13.66 23.63
C LEU A 51 5.34 14.36 24.78
N ASN A 52 4.54 13.61 25.54
CA ASN A 52 3.65 14.15 26.56
C ASN A 52 2.82 15.33 26.02
N LEU A 53 2.12 15.10 24.90
CA LEU A 53 1.36 16.15 24.22
C LEU A 53 0.22 16.67 25.12
N SER A 54 0.02 17.98 25.13
CA SER A 54 -1.17 18.60 25.73
C SER A 54 -2.44 18.22 24.95
N ASP A 55 -3.60 18.42 25.55
CA ASP A 55 -4.87 18.11 24.87
C ASP A 55 -5.12 19.01 23.65
N SER A 56 -4.67 20.27 23.70
CA SER A 56 -4.71 21.17 22.53
C SER A 56 -3.78 20.70 21.41
N GLN A 57 -2.59 20.19 21.76
CA GLN A 57 -1.66 19.61 20.78
C GLN A 57 -2.22 18.33 20.16
N LYS A 58 -2.84 17.45 20.95
CA LYS A 58 -3.52 16.24 20.43
C LYS A 58 -4.61 16.59 19.44
N ALA A 59 -5.50 17.54 19.78
CA ALA A 59 -6.58 17.95 18.90
C ALA A 59 -6.05 18.51 17.56
N THR A 60 -5.02 19.36 17.63
CA THR A 60 -4.39 19.94 16.43
C THR A 60 -3.67 18.88 15.60
N ALA A 61 -2.94 17.95 16.23
CA ALA A 61 -2.28 16.85 15.56
C ALA A 61 -3.27 15.92 14.84
N THR A 62 -4.40 15.59 15.47
CA THR A 62 -5.48 14.81 14.85
C THR A 62 -6.01 15.49 13.60
N ALA A 63 -6.26 16.81 13.64
CA ALA A 63 -6.72 17.56 12.48
C ALA A 63 -5.68 17.53 11.33
N ILE A 64 -4.41 17.77 11.64
CA ILE A 64 -3.30 17.75 10.67
C ILE A 64 -3.21 16.38 9.98
N PHE A 65 -3.21 15.29 10.75
CA PHE A 65 -3.03 13.96 10.19
C PHE A 65 -4.29 13.42 9.49
N ASN A 66 -5.49 13.84 9.90
CA ASN A 66 -6.71 13.54 9.16
C ASN A 66 -6.71 14.22 7.79
N GLU A 67 -6.31 15.49 7.71
CA GLU A 67 -6.22 16.20 6.44
C GLU A 67 -5.20 15.53 5.50
N ALA A 68 -4.02 15.19 6.03
CA ALA A 68 -3.01 14.46 5.28
C ALA A 68 -3.51 13.09 4.79
N GLN A 69 -4.26 12.39 5.64
CA GLN A 69 -4.86 11.11 5.29
C GLN A 69 -5.85 11.27 4.14
N ASN A 70 -6.78 12.22 4.25
CA ASN A 70 -7.80 12.52 3.24
C ASN A 70 -7.17 12.91 1.89
N ALA A 71 -6.21 13.83 1.91
CA ALA A 71 -5.49 14.25 0.71
C ALA A 71 -4.73 13.10 0.02
N SER A 72 -4.31 12.09 0.79
CA SER A 72 -3.56 10.95 0.28
C SER A 72 -4.42 9.79 -0.24
N GLN A 73 -5.72 9.73 0.07
CA GLN A 73 -6.55 8.54 -0.21
C GLN A 73 -6.59 8.19 -1.69
N SER A 74 -6.93 9.15 -2.55
CA SER A 74 -7.02 8.94 -4.00
C SER A 74 -5.64 8.63 -4.61
N LEU A 75 -4.59 9.30 -4.13
CA LEU A 75 -3.22 9.07 -4.61
C LEU A 75 -2.73 7.65 -4.29
N ARG A 76 -3.04 7.11 -3.11
CA ARG A 76 -2.71 5.73 -2.77
C ARG A 76 -3.48 4.73 -3.64
N SER A 77 -4.77 4.98 -3.88
CA SER A 77 -5.57 4.15 -4.79
C SER A 77 -4.99 4.15 -6.21
N ASN A 78 -4.67 5.32 -6.75
CA ASN A 78 -4.05 5.46 -8.06
C ASN A 78 -2.67 4.80 -8.14
N LEU A 79 -1.87 4.89 -7.07
CA LEU A 79 -0.56 4.25 -7.01
C LEU A 79 -0.67 2.72 -7.01
N LEU A 80 -1.64 2.16 -6.29
CA LEU A 80 -1.92 0.73 -6.29
C LEU A 80 -2.35 0.26 -7.69
N GLU A 81 -3.25 0.99 -8.33
CA GLU A 81 -3.71 0.65 -9.68
C GLU A 81 -2.56 0.74 -10.69
N ALA A 82 -1.76 1.81 -10.66
CA ALA A 82 -0.61 1.94 -11.56
C ALA A 82 0.40 0.79 -11.39
N ARG A 83 0.63 0.29 -10.17
CA ARG A 83 1.49 -0.88 -9.91
C ARG A 83 0.88 -2.18 -10.42
N LYS A 84 -0.44 -2.34 -10.32
CA LYS A 84 -1.16 -3.49 -10.89
C LYS A 84 -1.05 -3.47 -12.42
N THR A 85 -1.34 -2.34 -13.06
CA THR A 85 -1.19 -2.18 -14.52
C THR A 85 0.26 -2.37 -14.96
N MET A 86 1.25 -1.95 -14.17
CA MET A 86 2.67 -2.20 -14.46
C MET A 86 2.96 -3.71 -14.56
N THR A 87 2.36 -4.50 -13.67
CA THR A 87 2.51 -5.97 -13.70
C THR A 87 1.94 -6.58 -14.97
N GLU A 88 0.84 -6.04 -15.49
CA GLU A 88 0.23 -6.47 -16.76
C GLU A 88 1.06 -6.03 -17.98
N ALA A 89 1.60 -4.81 -17.95
CA ALA A 89 2.51 -4.30 -18.97
C ALA A 89 3.79 -5.14 -19.08
N ILE A 90 4.35 -5.57 -17.95
CA ILE A 90 5.49 -6.50 -17.90
C ILE A 90 5.14 -7.83 -18.56
N LYS A 91 4.01 -8.44 -18.20
CA LYS A 91 3.58 -9.74 -18.76
C LYS A 91 3.35 -9.69 -20.27
N SER A 92 2.92 -8.54 -20.79
CA SER A 92 2.69 -8.30 -22.21
C SER A 92 3.90 -7.73 -22.95
N ASN A 93 5.04 -7.54 -22.27
CA ASN A 93 6.25 -6.91 -22.80
C ASN A 93 5.98 -5.53 -23.45
N ASN A 94 5.03 -4.77 -22.89
CA ASN A 94 4.67 -3.45 -23.38
C ASN A 94 5.61 -2.38 -22.82
N ILE A 95 6.77 -2.22 -23.45
CA ILE A 95 7.84 -1.31 -22.99
C ILE A 95 7.35 0.14 -22.87
N GLY A 96 6.58 0.64 -23.84
CA GLY A 96 6.05 2.02 -23.78
C GLY A 96 5.10 2.24 -22.61
N ALA A 97 4.29 1.24 -22.26
CA ALA A 97 3.45 1.32 -21.07
C ALA A 97 4.27 1.28 -19.78
N ILE A 98 5.35 0.48 -19.73
CA ILE A 98 6.26 0.41 -18.58
C ILE A 98 6.87 1.79 -18.30
N ASP A 99 7.41 2.47 -19.31
CA ASP A 99 8.04 3.79 -19.13
C ASP A 99 7.03 4.83 -18.62
N ASN A 100 5.83 4.87 -19.19
CA ASN A 100 4.76 5.79 -18.77
C ASN A 100 4.26 5.51 -17.34
N LEU A 101 4.08 4.23 -17.00
CA LEU A 101 3.65 3.82 -15.66
C LEU A 101 4.73 4.11 -14.61
N ALA A 102 6.01 3.94 -14.95
CA ALA A 102 7.12 4.27 -14.07
C ALA A 102 7.14 5.76 -13.72
N ALA A 103 6.99 6.63 -14.72
CA ALA A 103 6.88 8.08 -14.51
C ALA A 103 5.66 8.44 -13.63
N THR A 104 4.52 7.78 -13.88
CA THR A 104 3.28 7.98 -13.11
C THR A 104 3.44 7.57 -11.64
N ILE A 105 4.02 6.40 -11.40
CA ILE A 105 4.33 5.89 -10.05
C ILE A 105 5.27 6.84 -9.30
N GLY A 106 6.30 7.34 -9.98
CA GLY A 106 7.24 8.31 -9.42
C GLY A 106 6.55 9.62 -9.00
N ALA A 107 5.71 10.18 -9.87
CA ALA A 107 4.95 11.38 -9.58
C ALA A 107 3.99 11.19 -8.39
N LEU A 108 3.20 10.11 -8.38
CA LEU A 108 2.27 9.79 -7.29
C LEU A 108 3.00 9.59 -5.95
N SER A 109 4.15 8.91 -5.98
CA SER A 109 4.97 8.70 -4.79
C SER A 109 5.52 10.02 -4.25
N GLY A 110 6.01 10.91 -5.11
CA GLY A 110 6.48 12.23 -4.72
C GLY A 110 5.37 13.12 -4.15
N GLN A 111 4.16 13.04 -4.69
CA GLN A 111 2.99 13.75 -4.14
C GLN A 111 2.61 13.25 -2.74
N LEU A 112 2.63 11.93 -2.52
CA LEU A 112 2.38 11.35 -1.20
C LEU A 112 3.44 11.79 -0.18
N GLU A 113 4.72 11.77 -0.56
CA GLU A 113 5.81 12.24 0.29
C GLU A 113 5.65 13.73 0.63
N ALA A 114 5.25 14.55 -0.35
CA ALA A 114 5.01 15.97 -0.10
C ALA A 114 3.85 16.22 0.89
N ILE A 115 2.78 15.40 0.85
CA ILE A 115 1.67 15.50 1.80
C ILE A 115 2.15 15.13 3.21
N GLU A 116 2.86 14.01 3.36
CA GLU A 116 3.38 13.56 4.65
C GLU A 116 4.40 14.57 5.21
N GLY A 117 5.32 15.08 4.40
CA GLY A 117 6.29 16.09 4.80
C GLY A 117 5.63 17.40 5.28
N LYS A 118 4.57 17.85 4.60
CA LYS A 118 3.78 19.02 5.03
C LYS A 118 3.08 18.77 6.38
N ALA A 119 2.53 17.57 6.57
CA ALA A 119 1.88 17.19 7.82
C ALA A 119 2.88 17.13 8.98
N GLN A 120 4.07 16.56 8.75
CA GLN A 120 5.15 16.52 9.74
C GLN A 120 5.65 17.92 10.08
N ALA A 121 5.83 18.80 9.09
CA ALA A 121 6.21 20.19 9.32
C ALA A 121 5.17 20.94 10.17
N ALA A 122 3.88 20.78 9.87
CA ALA A 122 2.80 21.39 10.64
C ALA A 122 2.74 20.83 12.08
N PHE A 123 2.94 19.53 12.25
CA PHE A 123 3.01 18.91 13.57
C PHE A 123 4.22 19.40 14.37
N TYR A 124 5.39 19.49 13.75
CA TYR A 124 6.61 19.99 14.38
C TYR A 124 6.46 21.43 14.89
N ALA A 125 5.70 22.26 14.17
CA ALA A 125 5.44 23.65 14.52
C ALA A 125 4.62 23.81 15.81
N ILE A 126 3.81 22.83 16.20
CA ILE A 126 2.99 22.89 17.43
C ILE A 126 3.71 22.33 18.67
N LEU A 127 4.91 21.75 18.50
CA LEU A 127 5.70 21.18 19.59
C LEU A 127 6.45 22.26 20.39
N THR A 128 6.71 21.99 21.67
CA THR A 128 7.66 22.78 22.46
C THR A 128 9.11 22.45 22.07
N SER A 129 10.07 23.21 22.57
CA SER A 129 11.50 22.93 22.39
C SER A 129 11.89 21.54 22.87
N GLU A 130 11.41 21.14 24.04
CA GLU A 130 11.73 19.86 24.67
C GLU A 130 11.12 18.70 23.87
N GLN A 131 9.89 18.87 23.39
CA GLN A 131 9.21 17.89 22.55
C GLN A 131 9.90 17.73 21.19
N ARG A 132 10.36 18.81 20.57
CA ARG A 132 11.16 18.75 19.34
C ARG A 132 12.44 17.96 19.54
N ALA A 133 13.16 18.17 20.64
CA ALA A 133 14.37 17.41 20.93
C ALA A 133 14.11 15.89 21.03
N ILE A 134 13.00 15.49 21.64
CA ILE A 134 12.59 14.08 21.69
C ILE A 134 12.20 13.59 20.29
N TYR A 135 11.46 14.39 19.54
CA TYR A 135 11.00 14.05 18.19
C TYR A 135 12.17 13.87 17.20
N ASP A 136 13.17 14.75 17.25
CA ASP A 136 14.36 14.73 16.39
C ASP A 136 15.28 13.53 16.68
N ALA A 137 15.21 12.98 17.90
CA ALA A 137 15.94 11.77 18.28
C ALA A 137 15.28 10.47 17.78
N LEU A 138 14.06 10.54 17.24
CA LEU A 138 13.39 9.36 16.69
C LEU A 138 14.05 8.94 15.37
N PRO A 139 14.17 7.63 15.11
CA PRO A 139 14.70 7.16 13.84
C PRO A 139 13.85 7.68 12.66
N PRO A 140 14.48 8.09 11.54
CA PRO A 140 13.76 8.45 10.32
C PRO A 140 12.85 7.31 9.89
N GLY A 141 11.56 7.60 9.68
CA GLY A 141 10.51 6.61 9.40
C GLY A 141 9.59 6.28 10.58
N GLY A 142 9.82 6.85 11.77
CA GLY A 142 8.98 6.66 12.95
C GLY A 142 9.03 5.24 13.54
N LEU A 143 8.22 4.99 14.57
CA LEU A 143 8.11 3.69 15.26
C LEU A 143 7.34 2.61 14.48
N GLY A 144 6.93 2.89 13.25
CA GLY A 144 6.15 1.98 12.40
C GLY A 144 6.62 1.92 10.95
N GLY A 145 7.75 2.55 10.62
CA GLY A 145 8.31 2.47 9.28
C GLY A 145 8.77 1.06 9.00
N SER A 146 8.14 0.39 8.03
CA SER A 146 8.79 -0.66 7.25
C SER A 146 9.99 -0.03 6.55
N GLY A 147 11.09 0.09 7.29
CA GLY A 147 12.38 0.49 6.79
C GLY A 147 12.86 -0.59 5.85
N VAL A 148 12.66 -0.35 4.57
CA VAL A 148 13.44 -1.00 3.52
C VAL A 148 14.89 -0.53 3.74
N GLY A 149 15.69 -1.31 4.46
CA GLY A 149 17.13 -1.09 4.62
C GLY A 149 17.63 -0.88 6.06
N ARG A 150 17.64 -1.95 6.86
CA ARG A 150 18.57 -2.10 8.01
C ARG A 150 18.98 -3.57 8.15
N GLY A 151 19.77 -4.06 7.19
CA GLY A 151 20.61 -5.23 7.42
C GLY A 151 21.94 -4.76 8.04
N PRO A 152 22.35 -5.21 9.23
CA PRO A 152 23.67 -4.91 9.74
C PRO A 152 24.69 -5.90 9.17
N GLY A 153 25.70 -5.41 8.45
CA GLY A 153 26.90 -6.22 8.18
C GLY A 153 27.58 -6.07 6.82
N ARG A 154 27.86 -4.85 6.35
CA ARG A 154 29.08 -4.63 5.55
C ARG A 154 30.25 -4.50 6.53
N ALA A 155 30.85 -5.63 6.87
CA ALA A 155 32.23 -5.65 7.36
C ALA A 155 33.12 -5.79 6.13
N GLY A 156 33.79 -4.71 5.75
CA GLY A 156 34.92 -4.80 4.84
C GLY A 156 36.06 -5.56 5.52
N GLY A 157 36.53 -6.62 4.87
CA GLY A 157 37.78 -7.31 5.20
C GLY A 157 38.41 -7.80 3.89
N PRO A 158 39.66 -7.44 3.59
CA PRO A 158 40.31 -7.78 2.32
C PRO A 158 40.92 -9.18 2.39
N GLY A 159 40.60 -10.07 1.45
CA GLY A 159 41.36 -11.31 1.28
C GLY A 159 40.61 -12.43 0.56
N GLY A 160 41.16 -12.86 -0.59
CA GLY A 160 41.03 -14.23 -1.03
C GLY A 160 40.10 -14.53 -2.20
N PHE A 161 40.28 -13.87 -3.35
CA PHE A 161 40.03 -14.56 -4.63
C PHE A 161 41.13 -15.62 -4.80
N GLN A 162 40.96 -16.79 -4.20
CA GLN A 162 41.77 -17.95 -4.53
C GLN A 162 41.31 -18.49 -5.88
N SER A 163 42.15 -18.25 -6.87
CA SER A 163 42.10 -18.83 -8.20
C SER A 163 41.87 -20.34 -8.15
N ARG A 164 40.93 -20.81 -8.95
CA ARG A 164 40.79 -22.22 -9.30
C ARG A 164 42.08 -22.66 -10.03
N PRO A 165 42.75 -23.75 -9.62
CA PRO A 165 43.69 -24.41 -10.51
C PRO A 165 42.92 -25.34 -11.46
N ASN A 166 43.22 -25.20 -12.75
CA ASN A 166 42.98 -26.24 -13.73
C ASN A 166 43.85 -27.46 -13.37
N ASN A 167 43.23 -28.60 -13.13
CA ASN A 167 43.65 -29.91 -13.65
C ASN A 167 42.49 -30.90 -13.57
#